data_AF-A4ZVW3-F1
#
_entry.id   AF-A4ZVW3-F1
#
_cell.length_a   1.000
_cell.length_b   1.000
_cell.length_c   1.000
_cell.angle_alpha   90.00
_cell.angle_beta   90.00
_cell.angle_gamma   90.00
#
_symmetry.space_group_name_H-M   'P 1'
#
loop_
_entity.id
_entity.type
_entity.pdbx_description
1 polymer ?
#
loop_
_entity_poly.entity_id
_entity_poly.type
_entity_poly.pdbx_seq_one_letter_code
_entity_poly.pdbx_strand_id
1 'polypeptide(L)'
;MLIEPASEHDVDIMRKIDLPRAEKEIAAIKRDDMKNGISNQYLDFWSKRPLPDYPQIADIPVTVIASVKKYENPSVLFFTEKGREMWGELHSNWANAFPQGEIVLTRKSYHYPQNDEPEMVITQLVRLLNRTD
;
A
#
# COMPACT_ATOMS: atom_id res chain seq x y z
N MET A 1 -6.14 2.28 12.36
CA MET A 1 -4.76 2.18 11.86
C MET A 1 -4.73 1.23 10.67
N LEU A 2 -3.97 1.56 9.63
CA LEU A 2 -3.75 0.71 8.46
C LEU A 2 -2.24 0.44 8.32
N ILE A 3 -1.83 -0.81 8.17
CA ILE A 3 -0.41 -1.21 8.02
C ILE A 3 -0.29 -1.94 6.69
N GLU A 4 0.56 -1.42 5.79
CA GLU A 4 0.69 -1.89 4.40
C GLU A 4 -0.68 -2.16 3.75
N PRO A 5 -1.62 -1.19 3.78
CA PRO A 5 -2.93 -1.42 3.17
C PRO A 5 -2.76 -1.64 1.66
N ALA A 6 -3.48 -2.63 1.14
CA ALA A 6 -3.64 -2.76 -0.31
C ALA A 6 -4.37 -1.53 -0.87
N SER A 7 -4.14 -1.23 -2.14
CA SER A 7 -4.93 -0.25 -2.89
C SER A 7 -5.20 -0.80 -4.28
N GLU A 8 -6.38 -0.46 -4.77
CA GLU A 8 -6.83 -0.64 -6.13
C GLU A 8 -5.88 -0.03 -7.20
N HIS A 9 -5.04 0.93 -6.80
CA HIS A 9 -4.22 1.73 -7.72
C HIS A 9 -2.79 1.22 -7.92
N ASP A 10 -2.41 0.10 -7.29
CA ASP A 10 -1.11 -0.55 -7.48
C ASP A 10 -0.76 -0.82 -8.96
N VAL A 11 -1.73 -1.33 -9.73
CA VAL A 11 -1.61 -1.58 -11.18
C VAL A 11 -1.67 -0.29 -11.98
N ASP A 12 -2.35 0.74 -11.49
CA ASP A 12 -2.40 2.05 -12.14
C ASP A 12 -1.04 2.75 -12.05
N ILE A 13 -0.31 2.57 -10.96
CA ILE A 13 1.09 3.01 -10.84
C ILE A 13 1.94 2.36 -11.93
N MET A 14 1.83 1.04 -12.13
CA MET A 14 2.58 0.35 -13.18
C MET A 14 2.25 0.92 -14.56
N ARG A 15 0.97 1.09 -14.88
CA ARG A 15 0.50 1.63 -16.17
C ARG A 15 0.97 3.05 -16.43
N LYS A 16 1.03 3.89 -15.39
CA LYS A 16 1.54 5.26 -15.47
C LYS A 16 3.06 5.31 -15.73
N ILE A 17 3.81 4.30 -15.29
CA ILE A 17 5.26 4.22 -15.52
C ILE A 17 5.55 3.76 -16.95
N ASP A 18 5.00 2.62 -17.37
CA ASP A 18 5.20 2.04 -18.71
C ASP A 18 4.02 1.12 -19.03
N LEU A 19 3.06 1.62 -19.82
CA LEU A 19 1.83 0.92 -20.13
C LEU A 19 2.05 -0.44 -20.85
N PRO A 20 2.82 -0.52 -21.97
CA PRO A 20 3.08 -1.80 -22.63
C PRO A 20 3.71 -2.85 -21.70
N ARG A 21 4.70 -2.45 -20.90
CA ARG A 21 5.36 -3.37 -19.96
C ARG A 21 4.43 -3.75 -18.81
N ALA A 22 3.65 -2.81 -18.27
CA ALA A 22 2.71 -3.05 -17.20
C ALA A 22 1.66 -4.11 -17.59
N GLU A 23 1.04 -3.99 -18.76
CA GLU A 23 0.03 -4.97 -19.20
C GLU A 23 0.65 -6.37 -19.36
N LYS A 24 1.90 -6.48 -19.81
CA LYS A 24 2.61 -7.76 -19.89
C LYS A 24 2.87 -8.36 -18.51
N GLU A 25 3.36 -7.56 -17.56
CA GLU A 25 3.65 -7.99 -16.19
C GLU A 25 2.37 -8.35 -15.43
N ILE A 26 1.34 -7.51 -15.49
CA ILE A 26 0.03 -7.75 -14.86
C ILE A 26 -0.58 -9.06 -15.39
N ALA A 27 -0.53 -9.29 -16.70
CA ALA A 27 -1.03 -10.54 -17.29
C ALA A 27 -0.20 -11.76 -16.86
N ALA A 28 1.11 -11.62 -16.68
CA ALA A 28 1.97 -12.70 -16.17
C ALA A 28 1.64 -13.04 -14.72
N ILE A 29 1.54 -12.04 -13.84
CA ILE A 29 1.17 -12.23 -12.42
C ILE A 29 -0.20 -12.92 -12.32
N LYS A 30 -1.22 -12.42 -13.05
CA LYS A 30 -2.55 -13.05 -13.07
C LYS A 30 -2.51 -14.52 -13.48
N ARG A 31 -1.72 -14.87 -14.50
CA ARG A 31 -1.59 -16.26 -14.96
C ARG A 31 -0.90 -17.14 -13.92
N ASP A 32 0.15 -16.62 -13.28
CA ASP A 32 0.88 -17.34 -12.25
C ASP A 32 0.01 -17.56 -11.00
N ASP A 33 -0.77 -16.55 -10.59
CA ASP A 33 -1.76 -16.65 -9.49
C ASP A 33 -2.82 -17.72 -9.79
N MET A 34 -3.29 -17.80 -11.03
CA MET A 34 -4.31 -18.78 -11.45
C MET A 34 -3.80 -20.21 -11.52
N LYS A 35 -2.49 -20.41 -11.69
CA LYS A 35 -1.89 -21.74 -11.98
C LYS A 35 -2.17 -22.79 -10.90
N ASN A 36 -2.29 -22.35 -9.64
CA ASN A 36 -2.54 -23.24 -8.49
C ASN A 36 -3.93 -23.03 -7.86
N GLY A 37 -4.83 -22.36 -8.57
CA GLY A 37 -6.12 -21.90 -8.03
C GLY A 37 -6.01 -20.55 -7.34
N ILE A 38 -7.05 -19.72 -7.49
CA ILE A 38 -7.10 -18.38 -6.89
C ILE A 38 -7.58 -18.53 -5.44
N SER A 39 -6.73 -18.16 -4.48
CA SER A 39 -7.19 -18.01 -3.08
C SER A 39 -8.13 -16.81 -2.97
N ASN A 40 -9.03 -16.80 -1.98
CA ASN A 40 -9.93 -15.65 -1.76
C ASN A 40 -9.15 -14.33 -1.58
N GLN A 41 -7.93 -14.38 -1.02
CA GLN A 41 -7.06 -13.20 -0.89
C GLN A 41 -6.64 -12.63 -2.25
N TYR A 42 -6.36 -13.48 -3.24
CA TYR A 42 -6.05 -13.02 -4.59
C TYR A 42 -7.29 -12.52 -5.32
N LEU A 43 -8.45 -13.14 -5.08
CA LEU A 43 -9.71 -12.65 -5.64
C LEU A 43 -10.05 -11.27 -5.09
N ASP A 44 -9.83 -11.04 -3.80
CA ASP A 44 -9.99 -9.73 -3.16
C ASP A 44 -8.96 -8.71 -3.68
N PHE A 45 -7.70 -9.10 -3.87
CA PHE A 45 -6.66 -8.25 -4.48
C PHE A 45 -7.04 -7.78 -5.88
N TRP A 46 -7.56 -8.69 -6.72
CA TRP A 46 -8.00 -8.37 -8.07
C TRP A 46 -9.39 -7.70 -8.12
N SER A 47 -10.17 -7.77 -7.03
CA SER A 47 -11.49 -7.11 -6.94
C SER A 47 -11.41 -5.60 -6.79
N LYS A 48 -10.20 -5.04 -6.53
CA LYS A 48 -9.93 -3.59 -6.53
C LYS A 48 -10.89 -2.81 -5.63
N ARG A 49 -11.18 -3.35 -4.43
CA ARG A 49 -11.99 -2.62 -3.45
C ARG A 49 -11.25 -1.35 -3.04
N PRO A 50 -11.87 -0.17 -3.20
CA PRO A 50 -11.21 1.09 -2.91
C PRO A 50 -10.96 1.24 -1.42
N LEU A 51 -9.93 2.01 -1.07
CA LEU A 51 -9.80 2.51 0.29
C LEU A 51 -11.00 3.40 0.65
N PRO A 52 -11.47 3.38 1.91
CA PRO A 52 -12.58 4.22 2.31
C PRO A 52 -12.27 5.70 2.12
N ASP A 53 -13.28 6.49 1.74
CA ASP A 53 -13.14 7.92 1.44
C ASP A 53 -13.60 8.82 2.61
N TYR A 54 -13.47 10.15 2.46
CA TYR A 54 -13.79 11.11 3.52
C TYR A 54 -15.20 10.96 4.11
N PRO A 55 -16.29 10.80 3.32
CA PRO A 55 -17.62 10.52 3.86
C PRO A 55 -17.70 9.29 4.80
N GLN A 56 -16.81 8.32 4.66
CA GLN A 56 -16.81 7.08 5.44
C GLN A 56 -15.95 7.18 6.71
N ILE A 57 -14.85 7.94 6.67
CA ILE A 57 -13.94 8.11 7.82
C ILE A 57 -14.26 9.37 8.63
N ALA A 58 -14.67 10.46 7.97
CA ALA A 58 -14.92 11.77 8.56
C ALA A 58 -13.72 12.28 9.39
N ASP A 59 -13.95 12.59 10.67
CA ASP A 59 -12.94 13.13 11.59
C ASP A 59 -12.30 12.04 12.48
N ILE A 60 -12.48 10.76 12.14
CA ILE A 60 -11.84 9.67 12.87
C ILE A 60 -10.31 9.76 12.65
N PRO A 61 -9.48 9.72 13.71
CA PRO A 61 -8.03 9.64 13.56
C PRO A 61 -7.60 8.43 12.73
N VAL A 62 -6.77 8.67 11.72
CA VAL A 62 -6.21 7.61 10.88
C VAL A 62 -4.69 7.70 10.89
N THR A 63 -4.04 6.55 11.01
CA THR A 63 -2.60 6.41 10.73
C THR A 63 -2.43 5.31 9.69
N VAL A 64 -1.71 5.63 8.62
CA VAL A 64 -1.24 4.69 7.61
C VAL A 64 0.25 4.47 7.81
N ILE A 65 0.68 3.21 7.79
CA ILE A 65 2.08 2.84 7.65
C ILE A 65 2.23 2.20 6.28
N ALA A 66 3.11 2.74 5.44
CA ALA A 66 3.42 2.18 4.13
C ALA A 66 4.94 2.03 3.94
N SER A 67 5.37 0.92 3.35
CA SER A 67 6.74 0.71 2.94
C SER A 67 6.99 1.43 1.61
N VAL A 68 8.13 2.07 1.50
CA VAL A 68 8.70 2.60 0.27
C VAL A 68 10.13 2.07 0.08
N LYS A 69 10.43 0.93 0.69
CA LYS A 69 11.73 0.27 0.59
C LYS A 69 12.04 -0.04 -0.87
N LYS A 70 13.25 0.33 -1.29
CA LYS A 70 13.76 0.07 -2.64
C LYS A 70 14.20 -1.39 -2.75
N TYR A 71 13.90 -2.01 -3.88
CA TYR A 71 14.38 -3.34 -4.24
C TYR A 71 15.65 -3.19 -5.09
N GLU A 72 16.71 -3.93 -4.76
CA GLU A 72 17.96 -3.89 -5.53
C GLU A 72 17.74 -4.37 -6.97
N ASN A 73 16.96 -5.44 -7.14
CA ASN A 73 16.60 -6.02 -8.44
C ASN A 73 15.07 -6.17 -8.52
N PRO A 74 14.34 -5.12 -8.91
CA PRO A 74 12.88 -5.15 -8.93
C PRO A 74 12.37 -6.10 -10.02
N SER A 75 11.56 -7.09 -9.63
CA SER A 75 10.99 -8.09 -10.54
C SER A 75 9.88 -7.53 -11.43
N VAL A 76 9.19 -6.48 -10.99
CA VAL A 76 8.08 -5.83 -11.69
C VAL A 76 8.14 -4.32 -11.51
N LEU A 77 7.46 -3.56 -12.39
CA LEU A 77 7.40 -2.10 -12.38
C LEU A 77 7.02 -1.53 -11.01
N PHE A 78 6.09 -2.17 -10.31
CA PHE A 78 5.63 -1.74 -8.98
C PHE A 78 6.76 -1.67 -7.93
N PHE A 79 7.76 -2.56 -8.04
CA PHE A 79 8.89 -2.62 -7.09
C PHE A 79 10.08 -1.76 -7.50
N THR A 80 10.03 -1.12 -8.68
CA THR A 80 11.07 -0.16 -9.08
C THR A 80 11.09 1.04 -8.13
N GLU A 81 12.20 1.79 -8.12
CA GLU A 81 12.28 3.03 -7.34
C GLU A 81 11.11 3.97 -7.65
N LYS A 82 10.75 4.14 -8.93
CA LYS A 82 9.63 4.98 -9.32
C LYS A 82 8.29 4.43 -8.83
N GLY A 83 8.10 3.11 -8.90
CA GLY A 83 6.90 2.45 -8.37
C GLY A 83 6.73 2.68 -6.87
N ARG A 84 7.81 2.53 -6.08
CA ARG A 84 7.77 2.74 -4.63
C ARG A 84 7.61 4.21 -4.24
N GLU A 85 8.16 5.14 -5.03
CA GLU A 85 7.92 6.58 -4.86
C GLU A 85 6.43 6.91 -5.05
N MET A 86 5.83 6.46 -6.16
CA MET A 86 4.41 6.69 -6.46
C MET A 86 3.49 6.00 -5.45
N TRP A 87 3.90 4.85 -4.90
CA TRP A 87 3.18 4.18 -3.83
C TRP A 87 3.17 5.00 -2.53
N GLY A 88 4.33 5.55 -2.16
CA GLY A 88 4.45 6.46 -1.01
C GLY A 88 3.60 7.72 -1.20
N GLU A 89 3.63 8.32 -2.39
CA GLU A 89 2.80 9.48 -2.74
C GLU A 89 1.31 9.15 -2.63
N LEU A 90 0.88 8.01 -3.16
CA LEU A 90 -0.52 7.58 -3.12
C LEU A 90 -1.06 7.51 -1.68
N HIS A 91 -0.36 6.81 -0.80
CA HIS A 91 -0.78 6.69 0.60
C HIS A 91 -0.65 7.99 1.37
N SER A 92 0.35 8.82 1.05
CA SER A 92 0.48 10.14 1.65
C SER A 92 -0.69 11.02 1.27
N ASN A 93 -1.05 11.07 -0.02
CA ASN A 93 -2.19 11.84 -0.51
C ASN A 93 -3.50 11.36 0.11
N TRP A 94 -3.70 10.04 0.21
CA TRP A 94 -4.89 9.47 0.84
C TRP A 94 -4.96 9.83 2.32
N ALA A 95 -3.90 9.60 3.11
CA ALA A 95 -3.91 9.90 4.53
C ALA A 95 -4.10 11.41 4.78
N ASN A 96 -3.41 12.26 4.02
CA ASN A 96 -3.49 13.71 4.19
C ASN A 96 -4.83 14.32 3.71
N ALA A 97 -5.71 13.53 3.09
CA ALA A 97 -7.05 13.99 2.76
C ALA A 97 -7.98 14.04 3.99
N PHE A 98 -7.61 13.39 5.10
CA PHE A 98 -8.38 13.40 6.35
C PHE A 98 -7.79 14.42 7.34
N PRO A 99 -8.64 15.18 8.08
CA PRO A 99 -8.19 16.19 9.04
C PRO A 99 -7.22 15.65 10.11
N GLN A 100 -7.42 14.40 10.51
CA GLN A 100 -6.61 13.71 11.52
C GLN A 100 -5.78 12.57 10.92
N GLY A 101 -5.53 12.63 9.61
CA GLY A 101 -4.72 11.65 8.92
C GLY A 101 -3.23 11.80 9.24
N GLU A 102 -2.55 10.67 9.40
CA GLU A 102 -1.11 10.58 9.55
C GLU A 102 -0.56 9.47 8.65
N ILE A 103 0.60 9.70 8.07
CA ILE A 103 1.31 8.74 7.22
C ILE A 103 2.72 8.54 7.74
N VAL A 104 3.15 7.28 7.77
CA VAL A 104 4.52 6.88 8.11
C VAL A 104 5.06 6.03 6.97
N LEU A 105 6.07 6.55 6.28
CA LEU A 105 6.73 5.85 5.18
C LEU A 105 8.02 5.20 5.68
N THR A 106 8.10 3.86 5.66
CA THR A 106 9.32 3.13 6.03
C THR A 106 10.15 2.75 4.80
N ARG A 107 11.47 2.88 4.92
CA ARG A 107 12.45 2.39 3.94
C ARG A 107 13.15 1.10 4.38
N LYS A 108 12.80 0.58 5.56
CA LYS A 108 13.51 -0.54 6.21
C LYS A 108 12.73 -1.85 6.12
N SER A 109 11.41 -1.79 6.14
CA SER A 109 10.53 -2.97 6.06
C SER A 109 10.07 -3.28 4.63
N TYR A 110 9.77 -4.56 4.37
CA TYR A 110 8.99 -4.96 3.19
C TYR A 110 7.49 -4.96 3.54
N HIS A 111 6.77 -6.05 3.26
CA HIS A 111 5.32 -6.17 3.44
C HIS A 111 4.84 -6.32 4.89
N TYR A 112 5.76 -6.59 5.83
CA TYR A 112 5.41 -6.81 7.23
C TYR A 112 6.15 -5.85 8.19
N PRO A 113 5.89 -4.53 8.15
CA PRO A 113 6.51 -3.57 9.08
C PRO A 113 6.31 -3.90 10.56
N GLN A 114 5.22 -4.57 10.92
CA GLN A 114 4.98 -5.06 12.28
C GLN A 114 5.97 -6.14 12.74
N ASN A 115 6.59 -6.85 11.80
CA ASN A 115 7.64 -7.83 12.09
C ASN A 115 9.02 -7.20 11.97
N ASP A 116 9.24 -6.38 10.94
CA ASP A 116 10.53 -5.78 10.62
C ASP A 116 10.89 -4.60 11.53
N GLU A 117 9.89 -3.81 11.96
CA GLU A 117 10.02 -2.61 12.80
C GLU A 117 8.90 -2.52 13.86
N PRO A 118 8.80 -3.50 14.79
CA PRO A 118 7.70 -3.57 15.75
C PRO A 118 7.62 -2.33 16.66
N GLU A 119 8.74 -1.74 17.06
CA GLU A 119 8.78 -0.55 17.91
C GLU A 119 8.19 0.69 17.21
N MET A 120 8.41 0.80 15.89
CA MET A 120 7.82 1.87 15.09
C MET A 120 6.30 1.70 15.05
N VAL A 121 5.80 0.48 14.82
CA VAL A 121 4.37 0.20 14.81
C VAL A 121 3.74 0.49 16.17
N ILE A 122 4.35 0.05 17.27
CA ILE A 122 3.85 0.33 18.63
C ILE A 122 3.82 1.84 18.91
N THR A 123 4.87 2.57 18.51
CA THR A 123 4.92 4.03 18.68
C THR A 123 3.76 4.72 17.98
N GLN A 124 3.44 4.31 16.74
CA GLN A 124 2.34 4.89 15.98
C GLN A 124 0.97 4.48 16.53
N LEU A 125 0.85 3.26 17.06
CA LEU A 125 -0.37 2.82 17.75
C LEU A 125 -0.66 3.68 18.98
N VAL A 126 0.34 3.92 19.84
CA VAL A 126 0.19 4.78 21.02
C VAL A 126 -0.18 6.20 20.62
N ARG A 127 0.46 6.76 19.58
CA ARG A 127 0.11 8.10 19.05
C ARG A 127 -1.30 8.16 18.48
N LEU A 128 -1.78 7.08 17.86
CA LEU A 128 -3.15 7.00 17.38
C LEU A 128 -4.15 7.01 18.55
N LEU A 129 -3.92 6.20 19.59
CA LEU A 129 -4.79 6.14 20.78
C LEU A 129 -4.88 7.49 21.50
N ASN A 130 -3.77 8.22 21.60
CA ASN A 130 -3.76 9.56 22.21
C ASN A 130 -4.54 10.63 21.42
N ARG A 131 -4.98 10.32 20.18
CA ARG A 131 -5.83 11.21 19.36
C ARG A 131 -7.30 10.79 19.37
N THR A 132 -7.62 9.63 19.94
CA THR A 132 -9.00 9.15 20.08
C THR A 132 -9.65 9.52 21.41
N ASP A 133 -8.86 10.06 22.34
CA ASP A 133 -9.28 10.59 23.64
C ASP A 133 -9.57 12.10 23.57
#